data_AF-A0A950X0D9-F1
#
_entry.id   AF-A0A950X0D9-F1
#
_cell.length_a   1.000
_cell.length_b   1.000
_cell.length_c   1.000
_cell.angle_alpha   90.00
_cell.angle_beta   90.00
_cell.angle_gamma   90.00
#
_symmetry.space_group_name_H-M   'P 1'
#
loop_
_entity.id
_entity.type
_entity.pdbx_description
1 polymer ?
#
loop_
_entity_poly.entity_id
_entity_poly.type
_entity_poly.pdbx_seq_one_letter_code
_entity_poly.pdbx_strand_id
1 'polypeptide(L)' 'TASGIFSIVCGGTDNAASGVYTSVLGGVGNTAEGGPPPRAGSSVVGGESNTASGRVSVVLGGGAVINNTDDSIAPQPPFP' A
#
# COMPACT_ATOMS: atom_id res chain seq x y z
N THR A 1 2.89 2.67 -11.70
CA THR A 1 1.80 3.55 -12.13
C THR A 1 1.11 4.19 -10.93
N ALA A 2 1.01 5.51 -10.91
CA ALA A 2 0.18 6.24 -9.94
C ALA A 2 -1.07 6.73 -10.68
N SER A 3 -2.25 6.22 -10.33
CA SER A 3 -3.52 6.52 -11.02
C SER A 3 -4.60 7.10 -10.12
N GLY A 4 -4.46 6.97 -8.80
CA GLY A 4 -5.40 7.57 -7.84
C GLY A 4 -5.21 9.09 -7.70
N ILE A 5 -6.24 9.78 -7.24
CA ILE A 5 -6.17 11.23 -6.98
C ILE A 5 -5.19 11.48 -5.82
N PHE A 6 -4.21 12.37 -6.03
CA PHE A 6 -3.10 12.60 -5.09
C PHE A 6 -2.30 11.34 -4.73
N SER A 7 -2.20 10.38 -5.67
CA SER A 7 -1.37 9.19 -5.49
C SER A 7 0.08 9.44 -5.90
N ILE A 8 1.00 8.65 -5.34
CA ILE A 8 2.43 8.69 -5.70
C ILE A 8 3.03 7.29 -5.77
N VAL A 9 3.87 7.06 -6.78
CA VAL A 9 4.83 5.95 -6.80
C VAL A 9 6.22 6.57 -6.94
N CYS A 10 7.06 6.48 -5.91
CA CYS A 10 8.38 7.14 -5.90
C CYS A 10 9.41 6.42 -6.79
N GLY A 11 9.28 5.10 -6.99
CA GLY A 11 10.20 4.31 -7.80
C GLY A 11 9.93 2.80 -7.75
N GLY A 12 10.92 2.02 -8.20
CA GLY A 12 10.84 0.55 -8.26
C GLY A 12 10.25 0.01 -9.56
N THR A 13 9.88 -1.27 -9.55
CA THR A 13 9.37 -2.00 -10.73
C THR A 13 7.94 -2.46 -10.48
N ASP A 14 7.04 -2.23 -11.43
CA ASP A 14 5.64 -2.71 -11.39
C ASP A 14 4.84 -2.36 -10.12
N ASN A 15 5.10 -1.19 -9.55
CA ASN A 15 4.33 -0.69 -8.41
C ASN A 15 3.07 0.07 -8.88
N ALA A 16 1.96 -0.04 -8.15
CA ALA A 16 0.70 0.64 -8.43
C ALA A 16 0.20 1.43 -7.20
N ALA A 17 -0.15 2.70 -7.38
CA ALA A 17 -0.87 3.50 -6.39
C ALA A 17 -2.21 3.94 -7.01
N SER A 18 -3.25 3.15 -6.78
CA SER A 18 -4.55 3.26 -7.48
C SER A 18 -5.60 4.03 -6.68
N GLY A 19 -5.43 4.16 -5.36
CA GLY A 19 -6.37 4.87 -4.49
C GLY A 19 -6.17 6.36 -4.33
N VAL A 20 -7.20 7.02 -3.81
CA VAL A 20 -7.12 8.42 -3.37
C VAL A 20 -6.18 8.51 -2.16
N TYR A 21 -5.24 9.46 -2.19
CA TYR A 21 -4.20 9.68 -1.16
C TYR A 21 -3.31 8.45 -0.88
N THR A 22 -3.03 7.63 -1.89
CA THR A 22 -2.18 6.44 -1.73
C THR A 22 -0.72 6.68 -2.08
N SER A 23 0.19 5.90 -1.49
CA SER A 23 1.61 5.97 -1.82
C SER A 23 2.27 4.61 -1.91
N VAL A 24 3.19 4.46 -2.87
CA VAL A 24 4.17 3.37 -2.89
C VAL A 24 5.56 3.98 -2.98
N LEU A 25 6.40 3.79 -1.96
CA LEU A 25 7.74 4.38 -1.95
C LEU A 25 8.74 3.61 -2.83
N GLY A 26 8.54 2.32 -3.04
CA GLY A 26 9.42 1.51 -3.89
C GLY A 26 9.14 0.02 -3.82
N GLY A 27 10.12 -0.79 -4.25
CA GLY A 27 10.03 -2.26 -4.28
C GLY A 27 9.57 -2.80 -5.62
N VAL A 28 9.05 -4.04 -5.61
CA VAL A 28 8.62 -4.76 -6.81
C VAL A 28 7.18 -5.23 -6.66
N GLY A 29 6.29 -4.87 -7.59
CA GLY A 29 4.93 -5.42 -7.63
C GLY A 29 4.00 -4.97 -6.49
N ASN A 30 4.28 -3.85 -5.83
CA ASN A 30 3.47 -3.39 -4.70
C ASN A 30 2.26 -2.58 -5.14
N THR A 31 1.12 -2.75 -4.47
CA THR A 31 -0.13 -2.04 -4.76
C THR A 31 -0.65 -1.29 -3.53
N ALA A 32 -0.90 0.01 -3.65
CA ALA A 32 -1.61 0.81 -2.64
C ALA A 32 -2.98 1.22 -3.21
N GLU A 33 -4.05 0.62 -2.70
CA GLU A 33 -5.42 0.82 -3.19
C GLU A 33 -6.19 1.79 -2.30
N GLY A 34 -5.97 1.73 -0.98
CA GLY A 34 -6.78 2.44 0.00
C GLY A 34 -8.26 2.05 -0.08
N GLY A 35 -9.02 2.33 0.98
CA GLY A 35 -10.47 2.16 0.89
C GLY A 35 -11.20 3.39 0.33
N PRO A 36 -12.53 3.27 0.14
CA PRO A 36 -13.34 4.32 -0.48
C PRO A 36 -13.49 5.57 0.42
N PRO A 37 -13.65 6.77 -0.18
CA PRO A 37 -13.88 8.02 0.55
C PRO A 37 -15.11 7.94 1.49
N PRO A 38 -15.19 8.79 2.55
CA PRO A 38 -14.40 10.02 2.79
C PRO A 38 -13.05 9.79 3.47
N ARG A 39 -12.78 8.61 4.03
CA ARG A 39 -11.49 8.24 4.61
C ARG A 39 -10.76 7.33 3.65
N ALA A 40 -9.82 7.90 2.89
CA ALA A 40 -9.01 7.19 1.93
C ALA A 40 -7.52 7.41 2.24
N GLY A 41 -6.69 6.58 1.62
CA GLY A 41 -5.25 6.64 1.76
C GLY A 41 -4.70 5.33 2.30
N SER A 42 -3.59 4.90 1.74
CA SER A 42 -2.82 3.76 2.23
C SER A 42 -1.40 3.88 1.68
N SER A 43 -0.46 3.23 2.35
CA SER A 43 0.94 3.34 1.96
C SER A 43 1.62 1.99 1.94
N VAL A 44 2.40 1.72 0.91
CA VAL A 44 3.39 0.63 0.92
C VAL A 44 4.78 1.25 0.91
N VAL A 45 5.56 0.97 1.95
CA VAL A 45 6.93 1.52 2.07
C VAL A 45 7.90 0.78 1.14
N GLY A 46 7.72 -0.52 0.94
CA GLY A 46 8.57 -1.31 0.04
C GLY A 46 8.28 -2.81 0.13
N GLY A 47 9.27 -3.62 -0.24
CA GLY A 47 9.13 -5.08 -0.30
C GLY A 47 8.66 -5.58 -1.67
N GLU A 48 8.11 -6.79 -1.68
CA GLU A 48 7.71 -7.50 -2.91
C GLU A 48 6.26 -7.96 -2.83
N SER A 49 5.47 -7.63 -3.85
CA SER A 49 4.09 -8.12 -4.01
C SER A 49 3.17 -7.82 -2.81
N ASN A 50 3.34 -6.67 -2.15
CA ASN A 50 2.49 -6.25 -1.03
C ASN A 50 1.27 -5.45 -1.53
N THR A 51 0.13 -5.61 -0.87
CA THR A 51 -1.09 -4.85 -1.14
C THR A 51 -1.56 -4.13 0.12
N ALA A 52 -1.67 -2.80 0.07
CA ALA A 52 -2.28 -1.98 1.12
C ALA A 52 -3.72 -1.58 0.72
N SER A 53 -4.70 -2.42 1.06
CA SER A 53 -6.12 -2.24 0.68
C SER A 53 -6.98 -1.48 1.71
N GLY A 54 -6.69 -1.63 3.02
CA GLY A 54 -7.42 -0.93 4.08
C GLY A 54 -7.30 0.60 4.03
N ARG A 55 -8.34 1.30 4.48
CA ARG A 55 -8.33 2.76 4.68
C ARG A 55 -7.31 3.14 5.74
N VAL A 56 -6.56 4.20 5.49
CA VAL A 56 -5.56 4.76 6.41
C VAL A 56 -4.62 3.67 6.95
N SER A 57 -4.24 2.74 6.08
CA SER A 57 -3.38 1.61 6.44
C SER A 57 -1.97 1.78 5.89
N VAL A 58 -1.00 1.09 6.47
CA VAL A 58 0.38 1.06 5.97
C VAL A 58 0.92 -0.35 5.96
N VAL A 59 1.53 -0.76 4.86
CA VAL A 59 2.39 -1.93 4.79
C VAL A 59 3.84 -1.44 4.82
N LEU A 60 4.57 -1.78 5.90
CA LEU A 60 5.96 -1.36 6.10
C LEU A 60 6.95 -2.10 5.17
N GLY A 61 6.59 -3.29 4.71
CA GLY A 61 7.44 -4.13 3.87
C GLY A 61 7.08 -5.60 4.01
N GLY A 62 7.99 -6.48 3.60
CA GLY A 62 7.78 -7.93 3.54
C GLY A 62 7.49 -8.42 2.12
N GLY A 63 7.03 -9.67 2.04
CA GLY A 63 6.66 -10.33 0.79
C GLY A 63 5.22 -10.84 0.87
N ALA A 64 4.39 -10.53 -0.12
CA ALA A 64 3.02 -11.01 -0.22
C ALA A 64 2.09 -10.65 0.97
N VAL A 65 2.27 -9.47 1.58
CA VAL A 65 1.38 -8.97 2.64
C VAL A 65 0.11 -8.41 2.01
N ILE A 66 -1.04 -9.02 2.31
CA ILE A 66 -2.35 -8.66 1.71
C ILE A 66 -3.50 -8.55 2.72
N ASN A 67 -3.24 -8.77 4.01
CA ASN A 67 -4.25 -8.88 5.06
C ASN A 67 -4.35 -7.65 5.97
N ASN A 68 -3.97 -6.47 5.46
CA ASN A 68 -4.13 -5.22 6.20
C ASN A 68 -5.61 -4.78 6.22
N THR A 69 -6.08 -4.32 7.37
CA THR A 69 -7.44 -3.80 7.55
C THR A 69 -7.43 -2.26 7.59
N ASP A 70 -8.60 -1.65 7.73
CA ASP A 70 -8.70 -0.23 8.02
C ASP A 70 -7.92 0.14 9.29
N ASP A 71 -7.32 1.33 9.28
CA ASP A 71 -6.56 1.94 10.37
C ASP A 71 -5.47 1.01 10.94
N SER A 72 -4.82 0.21 10.08
CA SER A 72 -3.85 -0.81 10.49
C SER A 72 -2.42 -0.57 9.99
N ILE A 73 -1.46 -1.19 10.69
CA ILE A 73 -0.06 -1.31 10.27
C ILE A 73 0.18 -2.78 9.93
N ALA A 74 0.75 -3.08 8.78
CA ALA A 74 1.01 -4.43 8.32
C ALA A 74 2.51 -4.63 7.98
N PRO A 75 3.04 -5.85 8.08
CA PRO A 75 2.34 -7.06 8.51
C PRO A 75 1.95 -7.02 10.01
N GLN A 76 1.01 -7.87 10.46
CA GLN A 76 0.64 -8.04 11.89
C GLN A 76 1.25 -9.33 12.49
N PRO A 77 1.69 -9.32 13.76
CA PRO A 77 2.37 -10.46 14.38
C PRO A 77 1.47 -11.70 14.53
N PRO A 78 2.08 -12.88 14.73
CA PRO A 78 3.52 -13.13 14.73
C PRO A 78 4.07 -13.16 13.29
N PHE A 79 5.19 -12.49 13.08
CA PHE A 79 5.98 -12.70 11.86
C PHE A 79 6.79 -13.99 12.00
N PRO A 80 7.13 -14.68 10.90
CA PRO A 80 8.19 -15.67 10.95
C PRO A 80 9.49 -15.09 11.51
#